data_AF-A0A382C101-F1
#
_entry.id   AF-A0A382C101-F1
#
_cell.length_a   1.000
_cell.length_b   1.000
_cell.length_c   1.000
_cell.angle_alpha   90.00
_cell.angle_beta   90.00
_cell.angle_gamma   90.00
#
_symmetry.space_group_name_H-M   'P 1'
#
loop_
_entity.id
_entity.type
_entity.pdbx_description
1 polymer ?
#
loop_
_entity_poly.entity_id
_entity_poly.type
_entity_poly.pdbx_seq_one_letter_code
_entity_poly.pdbx_strand_id
1 'polypeptide(L)' 'MSQSNLTTSPQLRTMFPDYWRINSLVRAEVSELDDAILDWTSDRWGWSGWSIR' A
#
# COMPACT_ATOMS: atom_id res chain seq x y z
N MET A 1 -6.85 -1.21 -17.53
CA MET A 1 -8.09 -1.66 -16.85
C MET A 1 -8.50 -0.58 -15.86
N SER A 2 -9.73 -0.07 -15.95
CA SER A 2 -10.23 1.08 -15.18
C SER A 2 -10.34 0.73 -13.68
N GLN A 3 -9.40 1.20 -12.86
CA GLN A 3 -9.46 1.15 -11.39
C GLN A 3 -10.74 1.81 -10.82
N SER A 4 -11.37 2.70 -11.59
CA SER A 4 -12.57 3.48 -11.24
C SER A 4 -13.84 2.65 -10.99
N ASN A 5 -13.93 1.40 -11.45
CA ASN A 5 -15.15 0.60 -11.30
C ASN A 5 -15.16 -0.29 -10.04
N LEU A 6 -14.00 -0.53 -9.40
CA LEU A 6 -13.90 -1.41 -8.23
C LEU A 6 -14.31 -0.70 -6.93
N THR A 7 -14.07 0.61 -6.82
CA THR A 7 -14.38 1.41 -5.61
C THR A 7 -15.88 1.64 -5.39
N THR A 8 -16.71 1.36 -6.40
CA THR A 8 -18.17 1.54 -6.39
C THR A 8 -18.93 0.23 -6.19
N SER A 9 -18.24 -0.92 -6.20
CA SER A 9 -18.89 -2.23 -5.99
C SER A 9 -19.42 -2.35 -4.56
N PRO A 10 -20.75 -2.55 -4.38
CA PRO A 10 -21.35 -2.72 -3.05
C PRO A 10 -20.79 -3.94 -2.31
N GLN A 11 -20.48 -5.01 -3.04
CA GLN A 11 -19.97 -6.28 -2.49
C GLN A 11 -18.57 -6.11 -1.89
N LEU A 12 -17.70 -5.34 -2.55
CA LEU A 12 -16.35 -5.05 -2.05
C LEU A 12 -16.39 -4.20 -0.78
N ARG A 13 -17.36 -3.28 -0.64
CA ARG A 13 -17.54 -2.50 0.58
C ARG A 13 -17.99 -3.34 1.77
N THR A 14 -18.76 -4.40 1.55
CA THR A 14 -19.15 -5.33 2.60
C THR A 14 -18.00 -6.24 3.01
N MET A 15 -17.22 -6.76 2.04
CA MET A 15 -16.11 -7.68 2.33
C MET A 15 -14.86 -6.99 2.86
N PHE A 16 -14.60 -5.76 2.43
CA PHE A 16 -13.43 -4.98 2.83
C PHE A 16 -13.83 -3.54 3.18
N PRO A 17 -14.42 -3.33 4.38
CA PRO A 17 -15.00 -2.05 4.78
C PRO A 17 -14.02 -0.87 4.73
N ASP A 18 -12.73 -1.11 4.98
CA ASP A 18 -11.68 -0.10 5.00
C ASP A 18 -10.81 -0.07 3.73
N TYR A 19 -11.16 -0.83 2.68
CA TYR A 19 -10.36 -0.87 1.44
C TYR A 19 -10.19 0.52 0.80
N TRP A 20 -11.22 1.36 0.88
CA TRP A 20 -11.16 2.73 0.37
C TRP A 20 -10.21 3.64 1.18
N ARG A 21 -9.89 3.27 2.42
CA ARG A 21 -8.92 3.97 3.28
C ARG A 21 -7.50 3.48 3.09
N ILE A 22 -7.27 2.44 2.28
CA ILE A 22 -5.95 1.79 2.21
C ILE A 22 -4.85 2.77 1.86
N ASN A 23 -5.09 3.70 0.92
CA ASN A 23 -4.12 4.73 0.56
C ASN A 23 -3.85 5.71 1.70
N SER A 24 -4.86 6.10 2.48
CA SER A 24 -4.67 6.98 3.63
C SER A 24 -3.91 6.28 4.76
N LEU A 25 -4.18 4.99 4.99
CA LEU A 25 -3.51 4.19 6.01
C LEU A 25 -2.05 3.95 5.64
N VAL A 26 -1.78 3.56 4.40
CA VAL A 26 -0.41 3.41 3.89
C VAL A 26 0.36 4.72 3.99
N ARG A 27 -0.25 5.86 3.61
CA ARG A 27 0.39 7.17 3.73
C ARG A 27 0.73 7.55 5.16
N ALA A 28 -0.18 7.30 6.11
CA ALA A 28 0.06 7.60 7.52
C ALA A 28 1.22 6.78 8.10
N GLU A 29 1.37 5.53 7.65
CA GLU A 29 2.48 4.67 8.09
C GLU A 29 3.83 5.13 7.52
N VAL A 30 3.89 5.51 6.24
CA VAL A 30 5.15 5.83 5.58
C VAL A 30 5.57 7.29 5.73
N SER A 31 4.68 8.19 6.17
CA SER A 31 4.94 9.63 6.21
C SER A 31 6.03 10.05 7.20
N GLU A 32 6.29 9.23 8.22
CA GLU A 32 7.29 9.52 9.25
C GLU A 32 8.60 8.74 9.04
N LEU A 33 8.65 7.87 8.03
CA LEU A 33 9.84 7.10 7.72
C LEU A 33 10.87 7.97 6.99
N ASP A 34 12.13 7.78 7.36
CA ASP A 34 13.26 8.42 6.68
C ASP A 34 13.43 7.86 5.27
N ASP A 35 13.94 8.69 4.35
CA ASP A 35 14.16 8.33 2.95
C ASP A 35 15.09 7.12 2.81
N ALA A 36 16.10 7.01 3.69
CA ALA A 36 17.00 5.87 3.73
C ALA A 36 16.28 4.53 4.02
N ILE A 37 15.17 4.58 4.77
CA ILE A 37 14.34 3.40 5.06
C ILE A 37 13.41 3.12 3.89
N LEU A 38 12.83 4.16 3.29
CA LEU A 38 11.95 4.03 2.13
C LEU A 38 12.68 3.42 0.92
N ASP A 39 13.95 3.74 0.75
CA ASP A 39 14.82 3.26 -0.33
C ASP A 39 15.64 2.01 0.05
N TRP A 40 15.41 1.45 1.23
CA TRP A 40 16.17 0.30 1.69
C TRP A 40 15.87 -0.94 0.84
N THR A 41 16.92 -1.61 0.38
CA THR A 41 16.86 -2.90 -0.30
C THR A 41 17.99 -3.82 0.17
N SER A 42 17.82 -5.13 0.03
CA SER A 42 18.86 -6.10 0.37
C SER A 42 18.71 -7.40 -0.42
N ASP A 43 19.83 -7.92 -0.89
CA ASP A 43 19.92 -9.24 -1.53
C ASP A 43 20.01 -10.40 -0.53
N ARG A 44 20.09 -10.09 0.77
CA ARG A 44 20.23 -11.09 1.84
C ARG A 44 18.96 -11.90 2.04
N TRP A 45 17.80 -11.30 1.82
CA TRP A 45 16.50 -11.95 1.97
C TRP A 45 15.67 -11.74 0.70
N GLY A 46 15.04 -12.81 0.19
CA GLY A 46 14.29 -12.73 -1.07
C GLY A 46 13.10 -11.75 -1.04
N TRP A 47 12.59 -11.40 0.15
CA TRP A 47 11.52 -10.43 0.31
C TRP A 47 11.99 -8.97 0.36
N SER A 48 13.31 -8.72 0.50
CA SER A 48 13.89 -7.37 0.58
C SER A 48 14.49 -6.87 -0.75
N GLY A 49 14.18 -7.52 -1.87
CA GLY A 49 14.67 -7.12 -3.19
C GLY A 49 13.97 -5.88 -3.79
N TRP A 50 13.03 -5.25 -3.06
CA TRP A 50 12.27 -4.09 -3.50
C TRP A 50 12.16 -3.06 -2.38
N SER A 51 12.14 -1.78 -2.75
CA SER A 51 11.95 -0.63 -1.86
C SER A 51 10.46 -0.34 -1.63
N ILE A 52 10.12 0.38 -0.56
CA ILE A 52 8.74 0.84 -0.29
C ILE A 52 8.26 1.81 -1.39
N ARG A 53 9.20 2.54 -1.99
CA ARG A 53 8.97 3.49 -3.08
C ARG A 53 9.06 2.85 -4.46
#